data_AF-A0A7Y4S354-F1
#
_entry.id   AF-A0A7Y4S354-F1
#
_cell.length_a   1.000
_cell.length_b   1.000
_cell.length_c   1.000
_cell.angle_alpha   90.00
_cell.angle_beta   90.00
_cell.angle_gamma   90.00
#
_symmetry.space_group_name_H-M   'P 1'
#
loop_
_entity.id
_entity.type
_entity.pdbx_description
1 polymer ?
#
loop_
_entity_poly.entity_id
_entity_poly.type
_entity_poly.pdbx_seq_one_letter_code
_entity_poly.pdbx_strand_id
1 'polypeptide(L)'
;MNTWVKHGLSIGFSVLLTSCVIGNGRICGPQTPVAYCDKEALDRLLHPKSPVDYWDKEGMANEVRLQDWIECGGRFDGNYTPSKRLPEEKDDFAASRRALYSIQRCMLKKGYHYIGKCDNEIRKATPACGAP
;
A
#
# COMPACT_ATOMS: atom_id res chain seq x y z
N MET A 1 41.84 33.67 -20.71
CA MET A 1 41.04 32.42 -20.56
C MET A 1 41.08 32.04 -19.09
N ASN A 2 40.06 32.48 -18.31
CA ASN A 2 40.10 32.56 -16.85
C ASN A 2 39.99 31.19 -16.16
N THR A 3 41.11 30.72 -15.61
CA THR A 3 41.22 29.55 -14.72
C THR A 3 40.35 29.67 -13.47
N TRP A 4 40.03 30.89 -13.02
CA TRP A 4 39.19 31.18 -11.86
C TRP A 4 37.73 30.70 -12.00
N VAL A 5 37.17 30.72 -13.21
CA VAL A 5 35.80 30.23 -13.45
C VAL A 5 35.75 28.70 -13.39
N LYS A 6 36.83 28.03 -13.80
CA LYS A 6 36.94 26.56 -13.76
C LYS A 6 37.03 26.04 -12.31
N HIS A 7 37.74 26.74 -11.43
CA HIS A 7 37.83 26.35 -10.01
C HIS A 7 36.55 26.63 -9.22
N GLY A 8 35.87 27.76 -9.48
CA GLY A 8 34.59 28.08 -8.83
C GLY A 8 33.47 27.07 -9.16
N LEU A 9 33.42 26.61 -10.42
CA LEU A 9 32.44 25.61 -10.85
C LEU A 9 32.71 24.22 -10.24
N SER A 10 33.99 23.86 -10.04
CA SER A 10 34.38 22.56 -9.49
C SER A 10 34.14 22.44 -7.98
N ILE A 11 34.19 23.55 -7.23
CA ILE A 11 33.96 23.55 -5.78
C ILE A 11 32.45 23.51 -5.44
N GLY A 12 31.60 24.14 -6.26
CA GLY A 12 30.14 24.10 -6.07
C GLY A 12 29.51 22.72 -6.28
N PHE A 13 30.09 21.88 -7.14
CA PHE A 13 29.57 20.54 -7.43
C PHE A 13 29.84 19.53 -6.30
N SER A 14 30.86 19.75 -5.47
CA SER A 14 31.23 18.82 -4.39
C SER A 14 30.34 18.92 -3.14
N VAL A 15 29.68 20.06 -2.91
CA VAL A 15 28.91 20.32 -1.67
C VAL A 15 27.51 19.68 -1.70
N LEU A 16 26.99 19.30 -2.88
CA LEU A 16 25.67 18.69 -3.03
C LEU A 16 25.63 17.19 -2.70
N LEU A 17 26.79 16.55 -2.51
CA LEU A 17 26.89 15.10 -2.25
C LEU A 17 26.96 14.74 -0.76
N THR A 18 27.03 15.71 0.14
CA THR A 18 27.25 15.49 1.58
C THR A 18 26.02 15.75 2.46
N SER A 19 24.86 16.12 1.89
CA SER A 19 23.67 16.30 2.71
C SER A 19 23.11 14.96 3.16
N CYS A 20 23.32 14.60 4.42
CA CYS A 20 22.67 13.44 5.02
C CYS A 20 21.20 13.77 5.32
N VAL A 21 20.30 12.85 4.99
CA VAL A 21 18.92 12.89 5.48
C VAL A 21 18.90 12.08 6.78
N ILE A 22 18.61 12.75 7.89
CA ILE A 22 18.46 12.09 9.19
C ILE A 22 16.99 11.71 9.33
N GLY A 23 16.68 10.42 9.23
CA GLY A 23 15.36 9.89 9.56
C GLY A 23 15.33 9.29 10.97
N ASN A 24 14.16 8.82 11.41
CA ASN A 24 13.99 8.23 12.74
C ASN A 24 14.86 6.96 12.90
N GLY A 25 16.04 7.13 13.50
CA GLY A 25 16.99 6.06 13.78
C GLY A 25 17.94 5.66 12.64
N ARG A 26 17.99 6.38 11.51
CA ARG A 26 18.95 6.11 10.41
C ARG A 26 19.47 7.38 9.75
N ILE A 27 20.77 7.38 9.45
CA ILE A 27 21.44 8.39 8.62
C ILE A 27 21.49 7.87 7.19
N CYS A 28 20.93 8.62 6.27
CA CYS A 28 20.91 8.30 4.84
C CYS A 28 21.74 9.28 4.04
N GLY A 29 22.35 8.78 2.96
CA GLY A 29 22.89 9.64 1.92
C GLY A 29 21.77 10.32 1.10
N PRO A 30 22.09 11.38 0.36
CA PRO A 30 21.11 12.15 -0.41
C PRO A 30 20.43 11.35 -1.53
N GLN A 31 21.03 10.23 -1.96
CA GLN A 31 20.50 9.34 -3.00
C GLN A 31 19.54 8.28 -2.45
N THR A 32 19.46 8.11 -1.14
CA THR A 32 18.57 7.11 -0.53
C THR A 32 17.15 7.68 -0.45
N PRO A 33 16.12 7.02 -1.02
CA PRO A 33 14.76 7.53 -0.91
C PRO A 33 14.35 7.63 0.55
N VAL A 34 13.70 8.73 0.91
CA VAL A 34 13.38 9.09 2.31
C VAL A 34 12.66 7.97 3.08
N ALA A 35 11.83 7.18 2.40
CA ALA A 35 11.13 6.04 3.00
C ALA A 35 12.06 4.94 3.56
N TYR A 36 13.30 4.83 3.06
CA TYR A 36 14.31 3.90 3.60
C TYR A 36 15.09 4.46 4.79
N CYS A 37 14.92 5.76 5.06
CA CYS A 37 15.62 6.52 6.09
C CYS A 37 14.82 6.63 7.38
N ASP A 38 13.50 6.46 7.28
CA ASP A 38 12.63 6.30 8.44
C ASP A 38 12.43 4.81 8.72
N LYS A 39 12.85 4.35 9.91
CA LYS A 39 12.76 2.93 10.27
C LYS A 39 11.34 2.41 10.25
N GLU A 40 10.36 3.20 10.69
CA GLU A 40 8.96 2.80 10.76
C GLU A 40 8.32 2.77 9.38
N ALA A 41 8.60 3.77 8.53
CA ALA A 41 8.15 3.77 7.15
C ALA A 41 8.71 2.56 6.39
N LEU A 42 9.99 2.24 6.59
CA LEU A 42 10.60 1.08 5.96
C LEU A 42 9.97 -0.24 6.46
N ASP A 43 9.73 -0.37 7.75
CA ASP A 43 9.09 -1.57 8.30
C ASP A 43 7.70 -1.82 7.69
N ARG A 44 6.89 -0.76 7.52
CA ARG A 44 5.58 -0.84 6.85
C ARG A 44 5.68 -1.24 5.38
N LEU A 45 6.77 -0.90 4.69
CA LEU A 45 7.02 -1.31 3.30
C LEU A 45 7.46 -2.78 3.22
N LEU A 46 8.24 -3.25 4.18
CA LEU A 46 8.71 -4.64 4.24
C LEU A 46 7.64 -5.61 4.75
N HIS A 47 6.73 -5.12 5.60
CA HIS A 47 5.64 -5.89 6.20
C HIS A 47 4.29 -5.24 5.89
N PRO A 48 3.87 -5.20 4.60
CA PRO A 48 2.62 -4.58 4.22
C PRO A 48 1.44 -5.34 4.81
N LYS A 49 0.45 -4.61 5.33
CA LYS A 49 -0.84 -5.18 5.74
C LYS A 49 -1.51 -5.88 4.55
N SER A 50 -2.02 -7.07 4.81
CA SER A 50 -2.83 -7.81 3.84
C SER A 50 -4.23 -7.21 3.73
N PRO A 51 -4.97 -7.47 2.63
CA PRO A 51 -6.34 -6.97 2.46
C PRO A 51 -7.30 -7.28 3.63
N VAL A 52 -7.17 -8.43 4.28
CA VAL A 52 -8.02 -8.82 5.43
C VAL A 52 -7.78 -7.94 6.67
N ASP A 53 -6.59 -7.37 6.84
CA ASP A 53 -6.21 -6.57 8.02
C ASP A 53 -6.93 -5.21 8.09
N TYR A 54 -7.66 -4.85 7.03
CA TYR A 54 -8.46 -3.63 6.96
C TYR A 54 -9.93 -3.86 7.30
N TRP A 55 -10.29 -5.03 7.84
CA TRP A 55 -11.63 -5.35 8.29
C TRP A 55 -11.68 -5.53 9.79
N ASP A 56 -12.68 -4.94 10.42
CA ASP A 56 -12.88 -5.02 11.85
C ASP A 56 -14.33 -5.35 12.21
N LYS A 57 -14.50 -6.07 13.32
CA LYS A 57 -15.79 -6.43 13.90
C LYS A 57 -15.56 -6.58 15.39
N GLU A 58 -16.29 -5.79 16.18
CA GLU A 58 -16.10 -5.74 17.63
C GLU A 58 -16.19 -7.13 18.26
N GLY A 59 -15.23 -7.44 19.14
CA GLY A 59 -15.14 -8.73 19.82
C GLY A 59 -14.68 -9.90 18.94
N MET A 60 -14.27 -9.66 17.69
CA MET A 60 -13.85 -10.71 16.78
C MET A 60 -12.34 -11.00 16.85
N ALA A 61 -11.99 -12.27 17.06
CA ALA A 61 -10.61 -12.74 17.00
C ALA A 61 -10.07 -12.72 15.56
N ASN A 62 -8.75 -12.55 15.40
CA ASN A 62 -8.09 -12.47 14.10
C ASN A 62 -8.27 -13.74 13.28
N GLU A 63 -8.28 -14.91 13.92
CA GLU A 63 -8.44 -16.21 13.27
C GLU A 63 -9.84 -16.36 12.69
N VAL A 64 -10.86 -15.88 13.41
CA VAL A 64 -12.25 -15.90 12.93
C VAL A 64 -12.41 -14.90 11.77
N ARG A 65 -11.80 -13.72 11.86
CA ARG A 65 -11.75 -12.77 10.73
C ARG A 65 -11.11 -13.38 9.50
N LEU A 66 -10.00 -14.10 9.65
CA LEU A 66 -9.33 -14.77 8.54
C LEU A 66 -10.21 -15.89 7.95
N GLN A 67 -10.89 -16.67 8.79
CA GLN A 67 -11.82 -17.70 8.34
C GLN A 67 -13.00 -17.10 7.54
N ASP A 68 -13.62 -16.03 8.05
CA ASP A 68 -14.67 -15.29 7.36
C ASP A 68 -14.19 -14.71 6.03
N TRP A 69 -12.95 -14.20 5.98
CA TRP A 69 -12.31 -13.72 4.76
C TRP A 69 -12.15 -14.82 3.72
N ILE A 70 -11.69 -16.01 4.13
CA ILE A 70 -11.55 -17.18 3.26
C ILE A 70 -12.92 -17.61 2.72
N GLU A 71 -13.93 -17.67 3.58
CA GLU A 71 -15.32 -17.99 3.18
C GLU A 71 -15.88 -17.00 2.16
N CYS A 72 -15.47 -15.73 2.27
CA CYS A 72 -15.85 -14.69 1.31
C CYS A 72 -15.10 -14.77 -0.04
N GLY A 73 -14.14 -15.69 -0.21
CA GLY A 73 -13.34 -15.86 -1.43
C GLY A 73 -11.90 -15.36 -1.32
N GLY A 74 -11.48 -14.98 -0.11
CA GLY A 74 -10.09 -14.67 0.21
C GLY A 74 -9.20 -15.90 0.35
N ARG A 75 -7.91 -15.67 0.59
CA ARG A 75 -6.89 -16.70 0.82
C ARG A 75 -6.43 -16.71 2.28
N PHE A 76 -5.80 -17.82 2.67
CA PHE A 76 -5.27 -18.04 4.02
C PHE A 76 -4.13 -17.09 4.41
N ASP A 77 -3.48 -16.45 3.44
CA ASP A 77 -2.44 -15.43 3.65
C ASP A 77 -3.02 -14.01 3.71
N GLY A 78 -4.36 -13.87 3.79
CA GLY A 78 -5.04 -12.59 3.86
C GLY A 78 -5.18 -11.88 2.51
N ASN A 79 -4.59 -12.42 1.43
CA ASN A 79 -4.75 -11.94 0.07
C ASN A 79 -6.02 -12.53 -0.59
N TYR A 80 -6.17 -12.31 -1.90
CA TYR A 80 -7.21 -12.91 -2.71
C TYR A 80 -6.66 -13.23 -4.11
N THR A 81 -7.32 -14.16 -4.81
CA THR A 81 -6.98 -14.48 -6.20
C THR A 81 -7.95 -13.75 -7.13
N PRO A 82 -7.48 -13.12 -8.22
CA PRO A 82 -8.38 -12.61 -9.25
C PRO A 82 -9.33 -13.70 -9.76
N SER A 83 -10.55 -13.30 -10.10
CA SER A 83 -11.46 -14.19 -10.81
C SER A 83 -10.93 -14.50 -12.20
N LYS A 84 -11.44 -15.57 -12.83
CA LYS A 84 -11.24 -15.75 -14.27
C LYS A 84 -11.82 -14.55 -15.02
N ARG A 85 -11.07 -14.08 -16.01
CA ARG A 85 -11.48 -13.00 -16.89
C ARG A 85 -12.73 -13.39 -17.69
N LEU A 86 -13.71 -12.51 -17.72
CA LEU A 86 -14.91 -12.65 -18.56
C LEU A 86 -14.63 -12.10 -19.98
N PRO A 87 -15.34 -12.60 -21.02
CA PRO A 87 -15.12 -12.15 -22.41
C PRO A 87 -15.21 -10.62 -22.60
N GLU A 88 -16.09 -9.95 -21.85
CA GLU A 88 -16.33 -8.51 -21.91
C GLU A 88 -15.32 -7.65 -21.13
N GLU A 89 -14.50 -8.27 -20.26
CA GLU A 89 -13.51 -7.55 -19.47
C GLU A 89 -12.30 -7.18 -20.34
N LYS A 90 -11.85 -5.92 -20.26
CA LYS A 90 -10.75 -5.41 -21.09
C LYS A 90 -9.38 -5.90 -20.64
N ASP A 91 -9.21 -6.12 -19.33
CA ASP A 91 -7.94 -6.43 -18.68
C ASP A 91 -8.15 -7.32 -17.44
N ASP A 92 -7.06 -7.85 -16.91
CA ASP A 92 -7.07 -8.68 -15.69
C ASP A 92 -7.37 -7.86 -14.43
N PHE A 93 -7.21 -6.53 -14.47
CA PHE A 93 -7.58 -5.66 -13.37
C PHE A 93 -9.10 -5.60 -13.17
N ALA A 94 -9.89 -5.69 -14.24
CA ALA A 94 -11.33 -5.80 -14.16
C ALA A 94 -11.75 -7.08 -13.43
N ALA A 95 -11.15 -8.22 -13.78
CA ALA A 95 -11.39 -9.51 -13.12
C ALA A 95 -10.95 -9.49 -11.64
N SER A 96 -9.80 -8.86 -11.34
CA SER A 96 -9.31 -8.67 -9.98
C SER A 96 -10.22 -7.78 -9.15
N ARG A 97 -10.68 -6.64 -9.69
CA ARG A 97 -11.63 -5.74 -9.02
C ARG A 97 -12.95 -6.45 -8.73
N ARG A 98 -13.49 -7.20 -9.69
CA ARG A 98 -14.73 -7.95 -9.49
C ARG A 98 -14.60 -8.97 -8.35
N ALA A 99 -13.49 -9.71 -8.30
CA ALA A 99 -13.20 -10.64 -7.21
C ALA A 99 -13.14 -9.91 -5.86
N LEU A 100 -12.36 -8.83 -5.79
CA LEU A 100 -12.23 -8.02 -4.58
C LEU A 100 -13.60 -7.48 -4.13
N TYR A 101 -14.37 -6.88 -5.03
CA TYR A 101 -15.67 -6.27 -4.70
C TYR A 101 -16.66 -7.30 -4.19
N SER A 102 -16.62 -8.53 -4.71
CA SER A 102 -17.41 -9.65 -4.17
C SER A 102 -17.03 -9.95 -2.73
N ILE A 103 -15.73 -10.06 -2.42
CA ILE A 103 -15.24 -10.29 -1.07
C ILE A 103 -15.65 -9.14 -0.13
N GLN A 104 -15.47 -7.89 -0.55
CA GLN A 104 -15.83 -6.71 0.25
C GLN A 104 -17.32 -6.70 0.61
N ARG A 105 -18.21 -6.97 -0.36
CA ARG A 105 -19.65 -7.06 -0.10
C ARG A 105 -19.99 -8.22 0.84
N CYS A 106 -19.28 -9.34 0.75
CA CYS A 106 -19.46 -10.47 1.67
C CYS A 106 -19.04 -10.11 3.10
N MET A 107 -17.88 -9.47 3.28
CA MET A 107 -17.40 -9.02 4.60
C MET A 107 -18.38 -8.03 5.25
N LEU A 108 -18.89 -7.06 4.47
CA LEU A 108 -19.93 -6.12 4.92
C LEU A 108 -21.19 -6.87 5.38
N LYS A 109 -21.66 -7.87 4.61
CA LYS A 109 -22.83 -8.70 4.99
C LYS A 109 -22.60 -9.51 6.27
N LYS A 110 -21.36 -9.92 6.56
CA LYS A 110 -20.99 -10.59 7.81
C LYS A 110 -20.88 -9.63 9.01
N GLY A 111 -21.09 -8.33 8.79
CA GLY A 111 -21.08 -7.29 9.83
C GLY A 111 -19.70 -6.72 10.13
N TYR A 112 -18.72 -6.96 9.27
CA TYR A 112 -17.43 -6.26 9.37
C TYR A 112 -17.55 -4.86 8.80
N HIS A 113 -16.78 -3.93 9.36
CA HIS A 113 -16.58 -2.60 8.80
C HIS A 113 -15.14 -2.45 8.30
N TYR A 114 -14.98 -1.64 7.25
CA TYR A 114 -13.67 -1.36 6.68
C TYR A 114 -12.99 -0.22 7.44
N ILE A 115 -11.75 -0.44 7.87
CA ILE A 115 -10.95 0.54 8.63
C ILE A 115 -9.78 1.13 7.81
N GLY A 116 -9.71 0.82 6.51
CA GLY A 116 -8.73 1.41 5.61
C GLY A 116 -9.12 2.84 5.17
N LYS A 117 -8.22 3.49 4.43
CA LYS A 117 -8.46 4.87 3.96
C LYS A 117 -9.36 4.89 2.73
N CYS A 118 -10.36 5.78 2.75
CA CYS A 118 -11.24 6.11 1.63
C CYS A 118 -10.98 7.55 1.12
N ASP A 119 -9.71 7.91 0.94
CA ASP A 119 -9.24 9.28 0.75
C ASP A 119 -9.15 9.73 -0.73
N ASN A 120 -9.30 8.82 -1.69
CA ASN A 120 -9.20 9.12 -3.11
C ASN A 120 -10.33 8.49 -3.92
N GLU A 121 -10.59 9.03 -5.11
CA GLU A 121 -11.72 8.64 -5.97
C GLU A 121 -11.71 7.16 -6.35
N ILE A 122 -10.52 6.57 -6.54
CA ILE A 122 -10.40 5.14 -6.86
C ILE A 122 -10.87 4.29 -5.68
N ARG A 123 -10.48 4.64 -4.45
CA ARG A 123 -10.89 3.91 -3.23
C ARG A 123 -12.35 4.13 -2.87
N LYS A 124 -12.86 5.36 -3.05
CA LYS A 124 -14.28 5.67 -2.85
C LYS A 124 -15.19 4.87 -3.77
N ALA A 125 -14.71 4.44 -4.94
CA ALA A 125 -15.44 3.58 -5.86
C ALA A 125 -15.50 2.10 -5.44
N THR A 126 -14.99 1.73 -4.26
CA THR A 126 -15.00 0.36 -3.75
C THR A 126 -16.18 0.13 -2.79
N PRO A 127 -16.80 -1.06 -2.78
CA PRO A 127 -17.86 -1.38 -1.83
C PRO A 127 -17.48 -1.15 -0.35
N ALA A 128 -16.24 -1.44 0.01
CA ALA A 128 -15.72 -1.21 1.36
C ALA A 128 -15.79 0.27 1.81
N CYS A 129 -15.79 1.21 0.86
CA CYS A 129 -15.91 2.65 1.12
C CYS A 129 -17.33 3.19 0.86
N GLY A 130 -18.34 2.32 0.73
CA GLY A 130 -19.75 2.71 0.58
C GLY A 130 -20.27 2.81 -0.85
N ALA A 131 -19.49 2.43 -1.85
CA ALA A 131 -20.01 2.25 -3.21
C ALA A 131 -20.96 1.04 -3.29
N PRO A 132 -21.95 1.04 -4.20
CA PRO A 132 -22.87 -0.10 -4.38
C PRO A 132 -22.17 -1.39 -4.85
#